data_AF-A0A1H1KX00-F1
#
_entry.id   AF-A0A1H1KX00-F1
#
_cell.length_a   1.000
_cell.length_b   1.000
_cell.length_c   1.000
_cell.angle_alpha   90.00
_cell.angle_beta   90.00
_cell.angle_gamma   90.00
#
_symmetry.space_group_name_H-M   'P 1'
#
loop_
_entity.id
_entity.type
_entity.pdbx_description
1 polymer ?
#
loop_
_entity_poly.entity_id
_entity_poly.type
_entity_poly.pdbx_seq_one_letter_code
_entity_poly.pdbx_strand_id
1 'polypeptide(L)'
;MSSNSQRYLVLISKIIFFYSVFYVIMKIIAVFTGAWAIPNLILSIPYLGFAIVGALMVKRNSYHWAYVIPGAILISIVRYYEKEWMLQLHEYFS
;
A
#
# COMPACT_ATOMS: atom_id res chain seq x y z
N MET A 1 26.66 -7.70 -2.34
CA MET A 1 25.91 -6.67 -1.57
C MET A 1 26.39 -6.68 -0.14
N SER A 2 26.64 -5.52 0.49
CA SER A 2 27.12 -5.48 1.88
C SER A 2 26.04 -5.99 2.86
N SER A 3 26.46 -6.59 3.98
CA SER A 3 25.55 -7.12 5.02
C SER A 3 24.50 -6.10 5.49
N ASN A 4 24.86 -4.82 5.51
CA ASN A 4 23.97 -3.72 5.88
C ASN A 4 22.86 -3.50 4.83
N SER A 5 23.18 -3.59 3.53
CA SER A 5 22.19 -3.44 2.46
C SER A 5 21.07 -4.49 2.54
N GLN A 6 21.42 -5.73 2.90
CA GLN A 6 20.44 -6.80 3.12
C GLN A 6 19.55 -6.52 4.33
N ARG A 7 20.13 -6.05 5.45
CA ARG A 7 19.35 -5.65 6.63
C ARG A 7 18.37 -4.52 6.32
N TYR A 8 18.81 -3.49 5.61
CA TYR A 8 17.94 -2.38 5.20
C TYR A 8 16.82 -2.84 4.27
N LEU A 9 17.12 -3.69 3.28
CA LEU A 9 16.12 -4.25 2.38
C LEU A 9 15.02 -5.03 3.13
N VAL A 10 15.40 -5.87 4.11
CA VAL A 10 14.43 -6.60 4.95
C VAL A 10 13.57 -5.63 5.77
N LEU A 11 14.19 -4.63 6.40
CA LEU A 11 13.50 -3.63 7.21
C LEU A 11 12.49 -2.84 6.37
N ILE A 12 12.94 -2.25 5.25
CA ILE A 12 12.09 -1.43 4.39
C ILE A 12 10.96 -2.27 3.80
N SER A 13 11.22 -3.51 3.39
CA SER A 13 10.17 -4.41 2.89
C SER A 13 9.09 -4.66 3.93
N LYS A 14 9.46 -4.87 5.21
CA LYS A 14 8.50 -5.03 6.31
C LYS A 14 7.71 -3.76 6.59
N ILE A 15 8.35 -2.59 6.51
CA ILE A 15 7.68 -1.30 6.66
C ILE A 15 6.64 -1.10 5.56
N ILE A 16 7.01 -1.33 4.30
CA ILE A 16 6.09 -1.24 3.16
C ILE A 16 4.93 -2.21 3.33
N PHE A 17 5.21 -3.47 3.66
CA PHE A 17 4.17 -4.48 3.91
C PHE A 17 3.19 -4.03 4.99
N PHE A 18 3.70 -3.59 6.15
CA PHE A 18 2.84 -3.15 7.25
C PHE A 18 2.02 -1.92 6.87
N TYR A 19 2.62 -0.95 6.19
CA TYR A 19 1.92 0.22 5.68
C TYR A 19 0.79 -0.17 4.71
N SER A 20 1.04 -1.10 3.80
CA SER A 20 0.03 -1.57 2.86
C SER A 20 -1.15 -2.25 3.54
N VAL A 21 -0.89 -3.11 4.53
CA VAL A 21 -1.95 -3.73 5.33
C VAL A 21 -2.75 -2.67 6.09
N PHE A 22 -2.06 -1.75 6.77
CA PHE A 22 -2.68 -0.68 7.54
C PHE A 22 -3.57 0.21 6.67
N TYR A 23 -3.09 0.61 5.50
CA TYR A 23 -3.84 1.46 4.57
C TYR A 23 -5.15 0.80 4.12
N VAL A 24 -5.10 -0.49 3.76
CA VAL A 24 -6.30 -1.25 3.36
C VAL A 24 -7.30 -1.30 4.52
N ILE A 25 -6.84 -1.61 5.74
CA ILE A 25 -7.70 -1.64 6.93
C ILE A 25 -8.35 -0.28 7.16
N MET A 26 -7.57 0.81 7.10
CA MET A 26 -8.08 2.17 7.27
C MET A 26 -9.16 2.51 6.23
N LYS A 27 -8.96 2.13 4.97
CA LYS A 27 -9.96 2.34 3.91
C LYS A 27 -11.24 1.54 4.15
N ILE A 28 -11.12 0.29 4.58
CA ILE A 28 -12.28 -0.54 4.93
C ILE A 28 -13.05 0.10 6.10
N ILE A 29 -12.37 0.51 7.16
CA ILE A 29 -13.00 1.20 8.30
C ILE A 29 -13.69 2.49 7.84
N ALA A 30 -13.05 3.28 6.98
CA ALA A 30 -13.64 4.52 6.46
C ALA A 30 -14.99 4.27 5.77
N VAL A 31 -15.10 3.20 4.99
CA VAL A 31 -16.38 2.79 4.37
C VAL A 31 -17.44 2.47 5.43
N PHE A 32 -17.09 1.73 6.47
CA PHE A 32 -18.03 1.43 7.56
C PHE A 32 -18.45 2.66 8.38
N THR A 33 -17.62 3.70 8.41
CA THR A 33 -17.94 4.99 9.07
C THR A 33 -18.77 5.94 8.18
N GLY A 34 -19.19 5.51 6.98
CA GLY A 34 -20.04 6.30 6.09
C GLY A 34 -19.29 7.16 5.07
N ALA A 35 -17.98 6.95 4.88
CA ALA A 35 -17.24 7.58 3.78
C ALA A 35 -17.61 6.95 2.42
N TRP A 36 -17.26 7.61 1.31
CA TRP A 36 -17.57 7.13 -0.03
C TRP A 36 -16.98 5.74 -0.30
N ALA A 37 -17.85 4.74 -0.46
CA ALA A 37 -17.44 3.35 -0.59
C ALA A 37 -16.55 3.10 -1.82
N ILE A 38 -17.02 3.54 -2.99
CA ILE A 38 -16.36 3.26 -4.28
C ILE A 38 -14.94 3.84 -4.33
N PRO A 39 -14.70 5.14 -4.04
CA PRO A 39 -13.35 5.70 -4.07
C PRO A 39 -12.39 5.04 -3.08
N ASN A 40 -12.86 4.76 -1.86
CA ASN A 40 -12.01 4.12 -0.83
C ASN A 40 -11.61 2.70 -1.22
N LEU A 41 -12.52 1.91 -1.80
CA LEU A 41 -12.22 0.55 -2.25
C LEU A 41 -11.26 0.56 -3.44
N ILE A 42 -11.47 1.43 -4.43
CA ILE A 42 -10.58 1.54 -5.60
C ILE A 42 -9.15 1.88 -5.17
N LEU A 43 -8.98 2.87 -4.30
CA LEU A 43 -7.65 3.26 -3.81
C LEU A 43 -6.99 2.18 -2.94
N SER A 44 -7.77 1.28 -2.35
CA SER A 44 -7.23 0.18 -1.54
C SER A 44 -6.68 -0.98 -2.38
N ILE A 45 -7.15 -1.18 -3.61
CA ILE A 45 -6.75 -2.29 -4.50
C ILE A 45 -5.23 -2.42 -4.67
N PRO A 46 -4.48 -1.36 -5.08
CA PRO A 46 -3.05 -1.49 -5.28
C PRO A 46 -2.32 -1.85 -3.97
N TYR A 47 -2.77 -1.31 -2.84
CA TYR A 47 -2.21 -1.64 -1.53
C TYR A 47 -2.54 -3.06 -1.09
N LEU A 48 -3.73 -3.58 -1.43
CA LEU A 48 -4.09 -4.97 -1.19
C LEU A 48 -3.16 -5.91 -1.96
N GLY A 49 -2.85 -5.59 -3.22
CA GLY A 49 -1.85 -6.31 -4.01
C GLY A 49 -0.49 -6.34 -3.33
N PHE A 50 0.00 -5.18 -2.87
CA PHE A 50 1.27 -5.07 -2.15
C PHE A 50 1.26 -5.80 -0.79
N ALA A 51 0.13 -5.81 -0.09
CA ALA A 51 -0.04 -6.54 1.16
C ALA A 51 0.04 -8.05 0.92
N ILE A 52 -0.61 -8.57 -0.13
CA ILE A 52 -0.54 -10.00 -0.49
C ILE A 52 0.90 -10.39 -0.88
N VAL A 53 1.53 -9.63 -1.77
CA VAL A 53 2.92 -9.90 -2.18
C VAL A 53 3.87 -9.79 -0.99
N GLY A 54 3.70 -8.79 -0.14
CA GLY A 54 4.48 -8.61 1.09
C GLY A 54 4.29 -9.77 2.07
N ALA A 55 3.06 -10.27 2.24
CA ALA A 55 2.79 -11.43 3.10
C ALA A 55 3.49 -12.70 2.57
N LEU A 56 3.44 -12.94 1.27
CA LEU A 56 4.16 -14.06 0.63
C LEU A 56 5.67 -13.92 0.78
N MET A 57 6.19 -12.70 0.63
CA MET A 57 7.61 -12.38 0.78
C MET A 57 8.09 -12.64 2.21
N VAL A 58 7.37 -12.13 3.21
CA VAL A 58 7.70 -12.29 4.62
C VAL A 58 7.63 -13.77 5.00
N LYS A 59 6.61 -14.50 4.54
CA LYS A 59 6.46 -15.95 4.80
C LYS A 59 7.62 -16.77 4.21
N ARG A 60 8.14 -16.40 3.04
CA ARG A 60 9.25 -17.09 2.36
C ARG A 60 10.64 -16.52 2.69
N ASN A 61 10.74 -15.51 3.56
CA ASN A 61 11.97 -14.74 3.82
C ASN A 61 12.72 -14.31 2.55
N SER A 62 11.99 -14.07 1.46
CA SER A 62 12.54 -13.88 0.10
C SER A 62 12.44 -12.41 -0.31
N TYR A 63 13.22 -11.55 0.35
CA TYR A 63 13.15 -10.10 0.19
C TYR A 63 13.89 -9.61 -1.05
N HIS A 64 13.29 -8.71 -1.82
CA HIS A 64 13.86 -8.22 -3.08
C HIS A 64 13.60 -6.73 -3.28
N TRP A 65 14.57 -6.01 -3.85
CA TRP A 65 14.46 -4.57 -4.17
C TRP A 65 13.33 -4.27 -5.17
N ALA A 66 12.96 -5.25 -6.00
CA ALA A 66 11.84 -5.16 -6.94
C ALA A 66 10.48 -4.97 -6.25
N TYR A 67 10.36 -5.27 -4.96
CA TYR A 67 9.17 -4.93 -4.17
C TYR A 67 9.30 -3.57 -3.49
N VAL A 68 10.49 -3.26 -2.99
CA VAL A 68 10.77 -2.02 -2.24
C VAL A 68 10.60 -0.79 -3.12
N ILE A 69 11.20 -0.79 -4.32
CA ILE A 69 11.20 0.40 -5.19
C ILE A 69 9.77 0.75 -5.64
N PRO A 70 8.99 -0.19 -6.24
CA PRO A 70 7.60 0.09 -6.59
C PRO A 70 6.72 0.41 -5.39
N GLY A 71 6.96 -0.22 -4.23
CA GLY A 71 6.19 0.03 -3.01
C GLY A 71 6.40 1.44 -2.48
N ALA A 72 7.63 1.93 -2.44
CA ALA A 72 7.94 3.29 -2.03
C ALA A 72 7.32 4.34 -2.97
N ILE A 73 7.37 4.08 -4.28
CA ILE A 73 6.75 4.95 -5.29
C ILE A 73 5.22 4.97 -5.13
N LEU A 74 4.59 3.79 -5.04
CA LEU A 74 3.14 3.68 -4.85
C LEU A 74 2.68 4.43 -3.60
N ILE A 75 3.38 4.24 -2.48
CA ILE A 75 3.08 4.93 -1.23
C ILE A 75 3.14 6.43 -1.42
N SER A 76 4.20 6.93 -2.05
CA SER A 76 4.43 8.36 -2.25
C SER A 76 3.37 8.99 -3.15
N ILE A 77 3.06 8.35 -4.29
CA ILE A 77 2.08 8.85 -5.26
C ILE A 77 0.70 8.88 -4.62
N VAL A 78 0.23 7.74 -4.09
CA VAL A 78 -1.12 7.72 -3.54
C VAL A 78 -1.22 8.65 -2.34
N ARG A 79 -0.19 8.73 -1.49
CA ARG A 79 -0.25 9.64 -0.34
C ARG A 79 -0.34 11.11 -0.74
N TYR A 80 0.33 11.50 -1.83
CA TYR A 80 0.25 12.86 -2.36
C TYR A 80 -1.11 13.15 -3.00
N TYR A 81 -1.60 12.25 -3.86
CA TYR A 81 -2.81 12.47 -4.66
C TYR A 81 -4.11 11.96 -4.01
N GLU A 82 -4.06 11.35 -2.82
CA GLU A 82 -5.18 10.68 -2.17
C GLU A 82 -6.45 11.55 -2.13
N LYS A 83 -6.30 12.81 -1.70
CA LYS A 83 -7.43 13.74 -1.55
C LYS A 83 -8.06 14.09 -2.90
N GLU A 84 -7.24 14.37 -3.90
CA GLU A 84 -7.67 14.75 -5.24
C GLU A 84 -8.35 13.57 -5.95
N TRP A 85 -7.75 12.39 -5.88
CA TRP A 85 -8.31 11.18 -6.47
C TRP A 85 -9.60 10.74 -5.76
N MET A 86 -9.71 10.90 -4.44
CA MET A 86 -10.96 10.65 -3.72
C MET A 86 -12.11 11.51 -4.24
N LEU A 87 -11.85 12.81 -4.50
CA LEU A 87 -12.85 13.73 -5.05
C LEU A 87 -13.21 13.37 -6.50
N GLN A 88 -12.20 13.20 -7.37
CA GLN A 88 -12.41 12.86 -8.77
C GLN A 88 -13.16 11.53 -8.95
N LEU A 89 -12.81 10.51 -8.16
CA LEU A 89 -13.52 9.23 -8.18
C LEU A 89 -14.96 9.39 -7.70
N HIS A 90 -15.20 10.23 -6.70
CA HIS A 90 -16.57 10.45 -6.24
C HIS A 90 -17.41 11.16 -7.31
N GLU A 91 -16.89 12.23 -7.91
CA GLU A 91 -17.55 12.96 -9.00
C GLU A 91 -17.79 12.09 -10.23
N TYR A 92 -16.88 11.19 -10.57
CA TYR A 92 -17.03 10.30 -11.73
C TYR A 92 -18.13 9.23 -11.56
N PHE A 93 -18.36 8.78 -10.32
CA PHE A 93 -19.34 7.72 -10.01
C PHE A 93 -20.64 8.24 -9.39
N SER A 94 -20.81 9.56 -9.23
CA SER A 94 -22.03 10.22 -8.73
C SER A 94 -22.85 10.81 -9.88
#